data_AF-A0AAJ0RNY8-F1
#
_entry.id   AF-A0AAJ0RNY8-F1
#
_cell.length_a   1.000
_cell.length_b   1.000
_cell.length_c   1.000
_cell.angle_alpha   90.00
_cell.angle_beta   90.00
_cell.angle_gamma   90.00
#
_symmetry.space_group_name_H-M   'P 1'
#
loop_
_entity.id
_entity.type
_entity.pdbx_description
1 polymer ?
#
loop_
_entity_poly.entity_id
_entity_poly.type
_entity_poly.pdbx_seq_one_letter_code
_entity_poly.pdbx_strand_id
1 'polypeptide(L)'
;MMPAIIHTLLLSTILAAPFAQAETLRCGSALISTGDRPFEVENKCGAPVRRDLVGYALGPHARREMVVEEWLYGPDNGMLSILTFEGNRLVRIESRRAR
;
A
#
# COMPACT_ATOMS: atom_id res chain seq x y z
N MET A 1 34.29 26.87 -40.91
CA MET A 1 34.94 26.79 -39.60
C MET A 1 33.89 27.16 -38.55
N MET A 2 33.79 26.38 -37.47
CA MET A 2 32.65 26.22 -36.53
C MET A 2 31.54 25.27 -37.04
N PRO A 3 31.02 24.29 -36.26
CA PRO A 3 31.40 23.87 -34.90
C PRO A 3 31.49 22.33 -34.74
N ALA A 4 32.67 21.77 -34.46
CA ALA A 4 32.84 20.37 -34.06
C ALA A 4 32.76 20.19 -32.52
N ILE A 5 32.06 21.09 -31.83
CA ILE A 5 31.97 21.10 -30.35
C ILE A 5 30.56 20.66 -29.88
N ILE A 6 29.61 20.44 -30.80
CA ILE A 6 28.22 20.09 -30.47
C ILE A 6 28.06 18.60 -30.09
N HIS A 7 29.06 17.74 -30.32
CA HIS A 7 28.97 16.30 -30.02
C HIS A 7 29.30 15.91 -28.57
N THR A 8 29.74 16.85 -27.73
CA THR A 8 30.10 16.59 -26.33
C THR A 8 29.09 17.18 -25.34
N LEU A 9 27.80 17.14 -25.68
CA LEU A 9 26.73 17.46 -24.73
C LEU A 9 25.59 16.43 -24.78
N LEU A 10 25.95 15.14 -24.75
CA LEU A 10 25.06 14.09 -24.26
C LEU A 10 25.02 14.18 -22.73
N LEU A 11 24.47 15.29 -22.22
CA LEU A 11 24.20 15.44 -20.79
C LEU A 11 22.93 14.64 -20.48
N SER A 12 23.19 13.43 -19.98
CA SER A 12 22.27 12.47 -19.39
C SER A 12 21.14 13.11 -18.59
N THR A 13 19.97 13.24 -19.22
CA THR A 13 18.69 13.45 -18.53
C THR A 13 18.30 12.16 -17.82
N ILE A 14 18.78 11.98 -16.59
CA ILE A 14 18.28 10.94 -15.69
C ILE A 14 16.83 11.31 -15.36
N LEU A 15 15.90 10.60 -15.98
CA LEU A 15 14.47 10.70 -15.71
C LEU A 15 14.24 10.18 -14.29
N ALA A 16 14.07 11.08 -13.32
CA ALA A 16 13.65 10.73 -11.97
C ALA A 16 12.21 10.21 -12.04
N ALA A 17 12.05 8.90 -12.19
CA ALA A 17 10.75 8.26 -12.11
C ALA A 17 10.24 8.37 -10.66
N PRO A 18 8.95 8.71 -10.44
CA PRO A 18 8.38 8.67 -9.11
C PRO A 18 8.38 7.23 -8.62
N PHE A 19 9.07 6.96 -7.51
CA PHE A 19 9.01 5.68 -6.83
C PHE A 19 7.68 5.60 -6.07
N ALA A 20 6.65 5.02 -6.71
CA ALA A 20 5.45 4.60 -5.98
C ALA A 20 5.84 3.40 -5.10
N GLN A 21 5.88 3.60 -3.78
CA GLN A 21 6.14 2.51 -2.85
C GLN A 21 4.81 1.81 -2.52
N ALA A 22 4.70 0.54 -2.92
CA ALA A 22 3.60 -0.32 -2.51
C ALA A 22 4.05 -1.16 -1.30
N GLU A 23 3.31 -1.09 -0.21
CA GLU A 23 3.57 -1.98 0.94
C GLU A 23 3.01 -3.37 0.60
N THR A 24 3.72 -4.42 1.04
CA THR A 24 3.32 -5.81 0.76
C THR A 24 3.31 -6.66 2.03
N LEU A 25 2.36 -7.57 2.16
CA LEU A 25 2.32 -8.58 3.21
C LEU A 25 2.20 -9.98 2.59
N ARG A 26 2.95 -10.94 3.15
CA ARG A 26 2.89 -12.35 2.74
C ARG A 26 1.89 -13.10 3.60
N CYS A 27 0.97 -13.80 2.94
CA CYS A 27 0.01 -14.70 3.56
C CYS A 27 0.22 -16.11 3.00
N GLY A 28 1.02 -16.92 3.70
CA GLY A 28 1.48 -18.21 3.18
C GLY A 28 2.29 -18.05 1.88
N SER A 29 1.83 -18.65 0.78
CA SER A 29 2.43 -18.50 -0.55
C SER A 29 1.93 -17.28 -1.32
N ALA A 30 0.85 -16.63 -0.87
CA ALA A 30 0.27 -15.46 -1.50
C ALA A 30 0.88 -14.15 -0.99
N LEU A 31 0.72 -13.08 -1.79
CA LEU A 31 1.10 -11.72 -1.43
C LEU A 31 -0.09 -10.79 -1.64
N ILE A 32 -0.31 -9.91 -0.66
CA ILE A 32 -1.19 -8.75 -0.78
C ILE A 32 -0.36 -7.48 -0.85
N SER A 33 -0.92 -6.45 -1.45
CA SER A 33 -0.29 -5.12 -1.52
C SER A 33 -1.29 -4.00 -1.34
N THR A 34 -0.80 -2.81 -0.97
CA THR A 34 -1.61 -1.59 -1.05
C THR A 34 -2.24 -1.46 -2.43
N GLY A 35 -3.55 -1.19 -2.48
CA GLY A 35 -4.38 -1.21 -3.68
C GLY A 35 -5.26 -2.45 -3.82
N ASP A 36 -4.97 -3.55 -3.12
CA ASP A 36 -5.83 -4.74 -3.11
C ASP A 36 -7.20 -4.43 -2.49
N ARG A 37 -8.23 -5.15 -2.94
CA ARG A 37 -9.58 -5.05 -2.39
C ARG A 37 -9.74 -5.94 -1.16
N PRO A 38 -10.67 -5.60 -0.22
CA PRO A 38 -10.93 -6.43 0.95
C PRO A 38 -11.18 -7.92 0.64
N PHE A 39 -11.95 -8.21 -0.41
CA PHE A 39 -12.22 -9.61 -0.81
C PHE A 39 -10.97 -10.32 -1.35
N GLU A 40 -10.06 -9.61 -2.03
CA GLU A 40 -8.81 -10.19 -2.55
C GLU A 40 -7.88 -10.52 -1.38
N VAL A 41 -7.83 -9.62 -0.40
CA VAL A 41 -7.07 -9.82 0.84
C VAL A 41 -7.62 -11.03 1.60
N GLU A 42 -8.93 -11.10 1.83
CA GLU A 42 -9.54 -12.23 2.54
C GLU A 42 -9.37 -13.57 1.80
N ASN A 43 -9.45 -13.56 0.47
CA ASN A 43 -9.21 -14.77 -0.32
C ASN A 43 -7.75 -15.24 -0.24
N LYS A 44 -6.79 -14.33 -0.14
CA LYS A 44 -5.36 -14.65 -0.06
C LYS A 44 -4.88 -14.96 1.37
N CYS A 45 -5.46 -14.29 2.38
CA CYS A 45 -4.99 -14.32 3.77
C CYS A 45 -5.94 -15.06 4.72
N GLY A 46 -7.13 -15.44 4.26
CA GLY A 46 -8.21 -15.94 5.11
C GLY A 46 -8.95 -14.82 5.83
N ALA A 47 -9.88 -15.19 6.71
CA ALA A 47 -10.61 -14.22 7.51
C ALA A 47 -9.69 -13.57 8.56
N PRO A 48 -9.78 -12.25 8.79
CA PRO A 48 -9.06 -11.57 9.86
C PRO A 48 -9.61 -11.98 11.24
N VAL A 49 -8.80 -11.82 12.28
CA VAL A 49 -9.24 -12.04 13.67
C VAL A 49 -10.22 -10.97 14.15
N ARG A 50 -10.14 -9.77 13.56
CA ARG A 50 -11.03 -8.64 13.86
C ARG A 50 -11.14 -7.70 12.67
N ARG A 51 -12.32 -7.10 12.52
CA ARG A 51 -12.59 -5.96 11.62
C ARG A 51 -13.24 -4.86 12.44
N ASP A 52 -12.63 -3.68 12.47
CA ASP A 52 -13.12 -2.53 13.21
C ASP A 52 -13.40 -1.38 12.24
N LEU A 53 -14.61 -0.80 12.30
CA LEU A 53 -14.90 0.48 11.68
C LEU A 53 -14.26 1.58 12.54
N VAL A 54 -13.17 2.18 12.06
CA VAL A 54 -12.37 3.13 12.84
C VAL A 54 -12.64 4.60 12.48
N GLY A 55 -13.33 4.86 11.37
CA GLY A 55 -13.74 6.21 11.02
C GLY A 55 -14.11 6.41 9.56
N TYR A 56 -13.93 7.65 9.09
CA TYR A 56 -14.21 8.07 7.72
C TYR A 56 -13.10 8.99 7.22
N ALA A 57 -12.65 8.77 5.98
CA ALA A 57 -11.67 9.58 5.28
C ALA A 57 -12.36 10.39 4.18
N LEU A 58 -11.87 11.60 3.92
CA LEU A 58 -12.34 12.39 2.78
C LEU A 58 -11.70 11.85 1.50
N GLY A 59 -12.51 11.44 0.55
CA GLY A 59 -12.04 11.00 -0.76
C GLY A 59 -11.42 12.13 -1.58
N PRO A 60 -10.86 11.82 -2.77
CA PRO A 60 -10.30 12.83 -3.65
C PRO A 60 -11.30 13.96 -3.91
N HIS A 61 -10.85 15.20 -3.69
CA HIS A 61 -11.67 16.42 -3.77
C HIS A 61 -12.75 16.59 -2.69
N ALA A 62 -12.65 15.87 -1.57
CA ALA A 62 -13.54 15.97 -0.40
C ALA A 62 -15.04 15.86 -0.71
N ARG A 63 -15.39 15.25 -1.87
CA ARG A 63 -16.78 15.16 -2.34
C ARG A 63 -17.54 13.99 -1.69
N ARG A 64 -16.81 13.02 -1.14
CA ARG A 64 -17.37 11.79 -0.57
C ARG A 64 -16.57 11.39 0.66
N GLU A 65 -17.27 10.96 1.70
CA GLU A 65 -16.69 10.26 2.83
C GLU A 65 -16.52 8.79 2.46
N MET A 66 -15.36 8.23 2.79
CA MET A 66 -15.01 6.83 2.59
C MET A 66 -14.86 6.20 3.96
N VAL A 67 -15.55 5.09 4.18
CA VAL A 67 -15.39 4.28 5.39
C VAL A 67 -13.92 3.88 5.57
N VAL A 68 -13.41 4.01 6.79
CA VAL A 68 -12.09 3.50 7.18
C VAL A 68 -12.27 2.31 8.10
N GLU A 69 -11.74 1.17 7.68
CA GLU A 69 -11.74 -0.06 8.49
C GLU A 69 -10.30 -0.48 8.81
N GLU A 70 -10.09 -1.06 9.99
CA GLU A 70 -8.86 -1.76 10.33
C GLU A 70 -9.15 -3.25 10.51
N TRP A 71 -8.38 -4.08 9.81
CA TRP A 71 -8.45 -5.53 9.90
C TRP A 71 -7.19 -6.05 10.57
N LEU A 72 -7.35 -6.93 11.55
CA LEU A 72 -6.26 -7.52 12.32
C LEU A 72 -5.99 -8.97 11.87
N TYR A 73 -4.72 -9.31 11.68
CA TYR A 73 -4.23 -10.67 11.45
C TYR A 73 -3.15 -11.02 12.47
N GLY A 74 -3.01 -12.33 12.76
CA GLY A 74 -2.09 -12.85 13.78
C GLY A 74 -2.67 -12.81 15.21
N PRO A 75 -1.84 -12.82 16.25
CA PRO A 75 -0.39 -12.68 16.19
C PRO A 75 0.31 -13.96 15.69
N ASP A 76 1.16 -13.83 14.67
CA ASP A 76 2.03 -14.90 14.21
C ASP A 76 3.44 -14.65 14.72
N ASN A 77 3.98 -15.58 15.51
CA ASN A 77 5.27 -15.41 16.22
C ASN A 77 5.34 -14.11 17.04
N GLY A 78 4.22 -13.70 17.64
CA GLY A 78 4.12 -12.48 18.45
C GLY A 78 4.04 -11.18 17.63
N MET A 79 3.79 -11.25 16.32
CA MET A 79 3.58 -10.09 15.45
C MET A 79 2.14 -10.03 14.94
N LEU A 80 1.48 -8.90 15.17
CA LEU A 80 0.19 -8.53 14.58
C LEU A 80 0.41 -7.79 13.27
N SER A 81 -0.43 -8.07 12.27
CA SER A 81 -0.55 -7.27 11.06
C SER A 81 -1.87 -6.51 11.08
N ILE A 82 -1.79 -5.18 10.95
CA ILE A 82 -2.92 -4.26 10.95
C ILE A 82 -3.05 -3.73 9.51
N LEU A 83 -4.16 -4.05 8.86
CA LEU A 83 -4.47 -3.63 7.50
C LEU A 83 -5.53 -2.54 7.53
N THR A 84 -5.23 -1.36 7.00
CA THR A 84 -6.19 -0.26 6.93
C THR A 84 -6.78 -0.16 5.55
N PHE A 85 -8.11 -0.20 5.48
CA PHE A 85 -8.87 -0.02 4.26
C PHE A 85 -9.54 1.35 4.27
N GLU A 86 -9.45 2.05 3.15
CA GLU A 86 -10.25 3.24 2.87
C GLU A 86 -11.19 2.95 1.71
N GLY A 87 -12.49 3.06 1.96
CA GLY A 87 -13.53 2.66 1.02
C GLY A 87 -13.42 1.18 0.66
N ASN A 88 -12.81 0.88 -0.48
CA ASN A 88 -12.64 -0.49 -0.97
C ASN A 88 -11.19 -0.83 -1.35
N ARG A 89 -10.21 -0.12 -0.78
CA ARG A 89 -8.79 -0.31 -1.07
C ARG A 89 -7.97 -0.43 0.20
N LEU A 90 -7.07 -1.39 0.23
CA LEU A 90 -6.01 -1.47 1.22
C LEU A 90 -5.05 -0.30 1.02
N VAL A 91 -4.92 0.58 2.00
CA VAL A 91 -4.07 1.78 1.89
C VAL A 91 -2.84 1.73 2.77
N ARG A 92 -2.83 0.88 3.81
CA ARG A 92 -1.72 0.76 4.76
C ARG A 92 -1.62 -0.65 5.34
N ILE A 93 -0.39 -1.12 5.47
CA ILE A 93 0.00 -2.40 6.07
C ILE A 93 0.98 -2.11 7.20
N GLU A 94 0.57 -2.35 8.44
CA GLU A 94 1.39 -2.11 9.61
C GLU A 94 1.68 -3.41 10.36
N SER A 95 2.92 -3.58 10.83
CA SER A 95 3.30 -4.71 11.68
C SER A 95 3.66 -4.23 13.08
N ARG A 96 3.06 -4.84 14.11
CA ARG A 96 3.27 -4.49 15.52
C ARG A 96 3.53 -5.74 16.34
N ARG A 97 4.41 -5.64 17.33
CA ARG A 97 4.61 -6.73 18.29
C ARG A 97 3.40 -6.79 19.22
N ALA A 98 2.79 -7.96 19.37
CA ALA A 98 1.78 -8.19 20.40
C ALA A 98 2.44 -7.99 21.77
N ARG A 99 1.87 -7.10 22.58
CA ARG A 99 2.34 -6.84 23.94
C ARG A 99 1.76 -7.84 24.93
#